data_AF-A0A061RVV9-F1
#
_entry.id   AF-A0A061RVV9-F1
#
_cell.length_a   1.000
_cell.length_b   1.000
_cell.length_c   1.000
_cell.angle_alpha   90.00
_cell.angle_beta   90.00
_cell.angle_gamma   90.00
#
_symmetry.space_group_name_H-M   'P 1'
#
loop_
_entity.id
_entity.type
_entity.pdbx_description
1 polymer ?
#
loop_
_entity_poly.entity_id
_entity_poly.type
_entity_poly.pdbx_seq_one_letter_code
_entity_poly.pdbx_strand_id
1 'polypeptide(L)'
;MAPAQNHKGSQQAMDETHSLINISPQVGKGFNRDYWSRFEAFVKRLASGKGHEVFVVTGPLYLPHRAPDGKGWVMEHPMLGEPPSMVSVPTHFYKVVLVEQKGSEAGRPARLSCGAFVMPNAPIDPAMPLEAFAVPLTQLESVSGLTFFPGLINEERRLQLDGSSVRCRQAALASLSSTSTVPLLEGSSSAAAPANKSPSPGAKQPAHLCEAFACKLPAQEFWLSSKQSPEDVEVEE
;
A
#
# COMPACT_ATOMS: atom_id res chain seq x y z
N MET A 1 -5.69 8.25 5.60
CA MET A 1 -6.20 8.88 4.36
C MET A 1 -7.17 7.94 3.66
N ALA A 2 -8.34 8.44 3.25
CA ALA A 2 -9.41 7.69 2.62
C ALA A 2 -9.84 8.36 1.31
N PRO A 3 -9.90 7.63 0.18
CA PRO A 3 -10.28 8.22 -1.11
C PRO A 3 -11.79 8.37 -1.23
N ALA A 4 -12.25 9.53 -1.74
CA ALA A 4 -13.67 9.83 -1.99
C ALA A 4 -14.40 8.72 -2.77
N GLN A 5 -13.71 8.08 -3.72
CA GLN A 5 -14.29 7.02 -4.56
C GLN A 5 -14.75 5.77 -3.79
N ASN A 6 -14.31 5.59 -2.54
CA ASN A 6 -14.75 4.50 -1.66
C ASN A 6 -16.04 4.83 -0.90
N HIS A 7 -16.49 6.09 -0.92
CA HIS A 7 -17.59 6.59 -0.11
C HIS A 7 -18.77 7.12 -0.96
N LYS A 8 -18.87 6.69 -2.23
CA LYS A 8 -19.95 7.10 -3.16
C LYS A 8 -21.38 6.77 -2.69
N GLY A 9 -21.54 5.89 -1.70
CA GLY A 9 -22.85 5.54 -1.14
C GLY A 9 -23.43 6.59 -0.18
N SER A 10 -22.67 7.63 0.19
CA SER A 10 -23.14 8.70 1.06
C SER A 10 -22.42 10.01 0.71
N GLN A 11 -23.18 11.06 0.34
CA GLN A 11 -22.61 12.37 0.05
C GLN A 11 -21.83 12.92 1.25
N GLN A 12 -22.40 12.80 2.45
CA GLN A 12 -21.74 13.22 3.69
C GLN A 12 -20.39 12.50 3.87
N ALA A 13 -20.36 11.17 3.72
CA ALA A 13 -19.12 10.41 3.88
C ALA A 13 -18.08 10.77 2.80
N MET A 14 -18.53 11.10 1.59
CA MET A 14 -17.66 11.61 0.53
C MET A 14 -17.07 12.97 0.93
N ASP A 15 -17.90 13.93 1.33
CA ASP A 15 -17.48 15.29 1.72
C ASP A 15 -16.47 15.26 2.87
N GLU A 16 -16.65 14.37 3.85
CA GLU A 16 -15.71 14.17 4.96
C GLU A 16 -14.31 13.76 4.48
N THR A 17 -14.19 13.07 3.34
CA THR A 17 -12.88 12.74 2.76
C THR A 17 -12.12 13.96 2.20
N HIS A 18 -12.82 15.06 1.92
CA HIS A 18 -12.21 16.32 1.46
C HIS A 18 -11.70 17.21 2.61
N SER A 19 -11.91 16.80 3.87
CA SER A 19 -11.32 17.51 5.02
C SER A 19 -9.80 17.43 5.00
N LEU A 20 -9.12 18.53 5.32
CA LEU A 20 -7.66 18.62 5.31
C LEU A 20 -6.98 17.66 6.30
N ILE A 21 -7.69 17.16 7.31
CA ILE A 21 -7.17 16.11 8.22
C ILE A 21 -6.93 14.77 7.49
N ASN A 22 -7.56 14.58 6.33
CA ASN A 22 -7.47 13.38 5.50
C ASN A 22 -6.50 13.56 4.32
N ILE A 23 -5.94 14.76 4.13
CA ILE A 23 -5.12 15.14 2.98
C ILE A 23 -3.65 15.28 3.39
N SER A 24 -2.75 14.94 2.47
CA SER A 24 -1.32 15.19 2.61
C SER A 24 -0.75 15.61 1.26
N PRO A 25 0.26 16.48 1.20
CA PRO A 25 0.87 16.89 -0.06
C PRO A 25 1.41 15.69 -0.86
N GLN A 26 0.93 15.52 -2.08
CA GLN A 26 1.30 14.42 -2.96
C GLN A 26 1.74 14.92 -4.32
N VAL A 27 2.74 14.25 -4.90
CA VAL A 27 3.08 14.44 -6.31
C VAL A 27 1.86 14.09 -7.18
N GLY A 28 1.47 14.99 -8.06
CA GLY A 28 0.29 14.85 -8.91
C GLY A 28 0.46 13.81 -10.02
N LYS A 29 1.18 14.20 -11.08
CA LYS A 29 1.46 13.35 -12.26
C LYS A 29 2.49 12.28 -11.90
N GLY A 30 2.25 11.05 -12.32
CA GLY A 30 3.07 9.87 -12.07
C GLY A 30 2.84 9.21 -10.71
N PHE A 31 2.13 9.86 -9.78
CA PHE A 31 1.85 9.32 -8.44
C PHE A 31 0.36 9.40 -8.08
N ASN A 32 -0.14 10.50 -7.48
CA ASN A 32 -1.52 10.60 -7.02
C ASN A 32 -2.54 10.34 -8.13
N ARG A 33 -2.40 11.02 -9.28
CA ARG A 33 -3.34 10.90 -10.40
C ARG A 33 -3.18 9.61 -11.23
N ASP A 34 -2.11 8.86 -10.98
CA ASP A 34 -1.71 7.70 -11.77
C ASP A 34 -1.55 6.46 -10.88
N TYR A 35 -0.31 6.15 -10.46
CA TYR A 35 0.03 4.90 -9.79
C TYR A 35 -0.74 4.68 -8.47
N TRP A 36 -0.85 5.70 -7.64
CA TRP A 36 -1.56 5.64 -6.37
C TRP A 36 -3.04 5.36 -6.56
N SER A 37 -3.65 6.01 -7.55
CA SER A 37 -5.07 5.89 -7.81
C SER A 37 -5.43 4.58 -8.54
N ARG A 38 -4.50 4.01 -9.34
CA ARG A 38 -4.55 2.59 -9.79
C ARG A 38 -4.55 1.62 -8.61
N PHE A 39 -3.73 1.89 -7.59
CA PHE A 39 -3.70 1.06 -6.38
C PHE A 39 -5.02 1.19 -5.57
N GLU A 40 -5.59 2.38 -5.46
CA GLU A 40 -6.91 2.57 -4.85
C GLU A 40 -8.01 1.81 -5.61
N ALA A 41 -8.00 1.84 -6.94
CA ALA A 41 -8.92 1.07 -7.76
C ALA A 41 -8.75 -0.46 -7.58
N PHE A 42 -7.50 -0.94 -7.45
CA PHE A 42 -7.25 -2.34 -7.08
C PHE A 42 -7.89 -2.71 -5.74
N VAL A 43 -7.70 -1.89 -4.70
CA VAL A 43 -8.28 -2.12 -3.37
C VAL A 43 -9.82 -2.07 -3.41
N LYS A 44 -10.40 -1.13 -4.15
CA LYS A 44 -11.85 -1.05 -4.35
C LYS A 44 -12.41 -2.31 -5.03
N ARG A 45 -11.68 -2.87 -6.00
CA ARG A 45 -12.03 -4.15 -6.63
C ARG A 45 -11.99 -5.30 -5.65
N LEU A 46 -11.02 -5.34 -4.72
CA LEU A 46 -10.99 -6.35 -3.66
C LEU A 46 -12.24 -6.27 -2.78
N ALA A 47 -12.66 -5.06 -2.40
CA ALA A 47 -13.86 -4.83 -1.58
C ALA A 47 -15.17 -5.20 -2.29
N SER A 48 -15.17 -5.24 -3.62
CA SER A 48 -16.33 -5.68 -4.41
C SER A 48 -16.42 -7.22 -4.52
N GLY A 49 -15.44 -7.96 -4.00
CA GLY A 49 -15.43 -9.42 -4.03
C GLY A 49 -16.44 -10.03 -3.05
N LYS A 50 -17.13 -11.08 -3.49
CA LYS A 50 -18.15 -11.75 -2.67
C LYS A 50 -17.53 -12.33 -1.39
N GLY A 51 -18.09 -11.93 -0.24
CA GLY A 51 -17.65 -12.42 1.07
C GLY A 51 -16.33 -11.83 1.54
N HIS A 52 -15.87 -10.74 0.93
CA HIS A 52 -14.69 -10.00 1.37
C HIS A 52 -15.09 -8.87 2.31
N GLU A 53 -14.39 -8.77 3.44
CA GLU A 53 -14.31 -7.55 4.24
C GLU A 53 -12.89 -7.00 4.10
N VAL A 54 -12.77 -5.72 3.73
CA VAL A 54 -11.49 -5.10 3.39
C VAL A 54 -11.22 -3.92 4.32
N PHE A 55 -10.13 -4.02 5.07
CA PHE A 55 -9.67 -2.97 5.96
C PHE A 55 -8.40 -2.35 5.38
N VAL A 56 -8.35 -1.02 5.39
CA VAL A 56 -7.26 -0.27 4.77
C VAL A 56 -6.75 0.78 5.76
N VAL A 57 -5.45 0.76 6.03
CA VAL A 57 -4.77 1.83 6.77
C VAL A 57 -3.81 2.51 5.81
N THR A 58 -3.90 3.83 5.70
CA THR A 58 -3.09 4.63 4.77
C THR A 58 -2.57 5.86 5.49
N GLY A 59 -1.29 6.16 5.36
CA GLY A 59 -0.70 7.35 5.94
C GLY A 59 0.59 7.81 5.27
N PRO A 60 1.03 9.04 5.59
CA PRO A 60 2.33 9.55 5.19
C PRO A 60 3.45 8.85 5.97
N LEU A 61 4.65 8.85 5.40
CA LEU A 61 5.86 8.34 6.04
C LEU A 61 7.04 9.26 5.72
N TYR A 62 7.89 9.47 6.74
CA TYR A 62 9.09 10.30 6.65
C TYR A 62 10.29 9.40 6.90
N LEU A 63 10.91 8.96 5.81
CA LEU A 63 12.07 8.07 5.86
C LEU A 63 13.37 8.85 5.79
N PRO A 64 14.36 8.53 6.66
CA PRO A 64 15.69 9.10 6.56
C PRO A 64 16.46 8.52 5.35
N HIS A 65 17.46 9.25 4.90
CA HIS A 65 18.42 8.81 3.90
C HIS A 65 19.85 9.05 4.40
N ARG A 66 20.85 8.43 3.76
CA ARG A 66 22.25 8.66 4.13
C ARG A 66 22.63 10.12 3.91
N ALA A 67 23.25 10.72 4.92
CA ALA A 67 23.78 12.08 4.82
C ALA A 67 24.76 12.17 3.64
N PRO A 68 24.78 13.28 2.86
CA PRO A 68 25.70 13.44 1.73
C PRO A 68 27.19 13.31 2.10
N ASP A 69 27.53 13.62 3.34
CA ASP A 69 28.88 13.50 3.90
C ASP A 69 29.24 12.08 4.37
N GLY A 70 28.30 11.13 4.28
CA GLY A 70 28.44 9.74 4.69
C GLY A 70 28.46 9.51 6.21
N LYS A 71 28.33 10.55 7.05
CA LYS A 71 28.55 10.46 8.50
C LYS A 71 27.32 10.02 9.31
N GLY A 72 26.21 9.72 8.66
CA GLY A 72 25.01 9.27 9.36
C GLY A 72 23.77 9.21 8.48
N TRP A 73 22.63 9.40 9.13
CA TRP A 73 21.31 9.43 8.53
C TRP A 73 20.69 10.79 8.80
N VAL A 74 20.03 11.36 7.79
CA VAL A 74 19.31 12.63 7.89
C VAL A 74 17.87 12.41 7.45
N MET A 75 16.94 13.01 8.20
CA MET A 75 15.55 13.12 7.80
C MET A 75 15.34 14.52 7.22
N GLU A 76 15.17 14.59 5.91
CA GLU A 76 14.92 15.83 5.18
C GLU A 76 13.65 15.67 4.36
N HIS A 77 12.79 16.68 4.40
CA HIS A 77 11.59 16.74 3.59
C HIS A 77 11.17 18.21 3.37
N PRO A 78 10.53 18.54 2.24
CA PRO A 78 10.03 19.88 2.02
C PRO A 78 8.87 20.22 2.96
N MET A 79 8.64 21.51 3.15
CA MET A 79 7.42 22.04 3.76
C MET A 79 6.78 23.05 2.80
N LEU A 80 5.45 23.13 2.83
CA LEU A 80 4.65 24.09 2.06
C LEU A 80 4.07 25.15 3.00
N GLY A 81 3.88 26.36 2.48
CA GLY A 81 3.37 27.50 3.23
C GLY A 81 4.47 28.36 3.84
N GLU A 82 4.08 29.24 4.76
CA GLU A 82 4.99 30.16 5.45
C GLU A 82 4.82 29.99 6.98
N PRO A 83 5.90 30.16 7.77
CA PRO A 83 5.79 30.14 9.22
C PRO A 83 4.74 31.12 9.75
N PRO A 84 3.91 30.74 10.75
CA PRO A 84 3.92 29.47 11.49
C PRO A 84 3.07 28.34 10.85
N SER A 85 2.39 28.61 9.73
CA SER A 85 1.44 27.69 9.10
C SER A 85 2.10 26.88 7.98
N MET A 86 2.96 25.94 8.38
CA MET A 86 3.67 25.06 7.45
C MET A 86 3.10 23.64 7.43
N VAL A 87 3.07 23.02 6.26
CA VAL A 87 2.63 21.64 6.06
C VAL A 87 3.79 20.79 5.54
N SER A 88 4.12 19.73 6.26
CA SER A 88 5.16 18.77 5.84
C SER A 88 4.75 18.00 4.59
N VAL A 89 5.68 17.88 3.63
CA VAL A 89 5.53 17.03 2.45
C VAL A 89 6.15 15.66 2.77
N PRO A 90 5.39 14.55 2.79
CA PRO A 90 5.93 13.23 3.09
C PRO A 90 6.95 12.78 2.04
N THR A 91 7.96 12.03 2.47
CA THR A 91 8.89 11.40 1.52
C THR A 91 8.26 10.17 0.88
N HIS A 92 7.40 9.47 1.62
CA HIS A 92 6.73 8.25 1.19
C HIS A 92 5.27 8.21 1.68
N PHE A 93 4.49 7.32 1.10
CA PHE A 93 3.19 6.91 1.62
C PHE A 93 3.17 5.41 1.85
N TYR A 94 2.45 4.98 2.87
CA TYR A 94 2.18 3.57 3.09
C TYR A 94 0.70 3.26 2.90
N LYS A 95 0.43 2.01 2.50
CA LYS A 95 -0.91 1.41 2.55
C LYS A 95 -0.79 0.00 3.08
N VAL A 96 -1.56 -0.32 4.12
CA VAL A 96 -1.74 -1.68 4.63
C VAL A 96 -3.14 -2.12 4.29
N VAL A 97 -3.27 -3.24 3.58
CA VAL A 97 -4.55 -3.78 3.13
C VAL A 97 -4.72 -5.16 3.75
N LEU A 98 -5.76 -5.33 4.55
CA LEU A 98 -6.19 -6.59 5.13
C LEU A 98 -7.51 -7.00 4.47
N VAL A 99 -7.57 -8.23 3.98
CA VAL A 99 -8.79 -8.84 3.45
C VAL A 99 -9.15 -10.02 4.31
N GLU A 100 -10.35 -9.99 4.87
CA GLU A 100 -11.00 -11.13 5.48
C GLU A 100 -11.96 -11.76 4.47
N GLN A 101 -11.70 -13.01 4.08
CA GLN A 101 -12.59 -13.78 3.23
C GLN A 101 -13.41 -14.73 4.09
N LYS A 102 -14.73 -14.53 4.16
CA LYS A 102 -15.65 -15.42 4.86
C LYS A 102 -15.60 -16.82 4.24
N GLY A 103 -15.62 -17.85 5.08
CA GLY A 103 -15.68 -19.23 4.63
C GLY A 103 -16.91 -19.47 3.75
N SER A 104 -16.75 -20.19 2.64
CA SER A 104 -17.86 -20.55 1.74
C SER A 104 -18.87 -21.54 2.35
N GLU A 105 -18.54 -22.11 3.50
CA GLU A 105 -19.34 -23.11 4.23
C GLU A 105 -19.50 -22.67 5.69
N ALA A 106 -20.67 -22.97 6.27
CA ALA A 106 -20.95 -22.71 7.67
C ALA A 106 -19.91 -23.42 8.56
N GLY A 107 -19.20 -22.65 9.38
CA GLY A 107 -18.19 -23.15 10.33
C GLY A 107 -16.75 -23.16 9.83
N ARG A 108 -16.46 -22.84 8.56
CA ARG A 108 -15.06 -22.68 8.10
C ARG A 108 -14.50 -21.33 8.59
N PRO A 109 -13.32 -21.30 9.24
CA PRO A 109 -12.73 -20.04 9.69
C PRO A 109 -12.43 -19.13 8.50
N ALA A 110 -12.60 -17.82 8.71
CA ALA A 110 -12.28 -16.83 7.70
C ALA A 110 -10.79 -16.85 7.36
N ARG A 111 -10.48 -16.66 6.07
CA ARG A 111 -9.09 -16.57 5.58
C ARG A 111 -8.68 -15.11 5.62
N LEU A 112 -7.60 -14.81 6.34
CA LEU A 112 -6.99 -13.49 6.35
C LEU A 112 -5.82 -13.42 5.37
N SER A 113 -5.78 -12.35 4.59
CA SER A 113 -4.65 -11.98 3.74
C SER A 113 -4.29 -10.52 3.94
N CYS A 114 -3.01 -10.23 4.14
CA CYS A 114 -2.53 -8.88 4.44
C CYS A 114 -1.33 -8.54 3.56
N GLY A 115 -1.21 -7.27 3.18
CA GLY A 115 -0.05 -6.72 2.49
C GLY A 115 0.22 -5.30 2.95
N ALA A 116 1.49 -5.02 3.26
CA ALA A 116 1.98 -3.68 3.57
C ALA A 116 2.83 -3.18 2.39
N PHE A 117 2.58 -1.95 1.96
CA PHE A 117 3.24 -1.35 0.81
C PHE A 117 3.74 0.05 1.18
N VAL A 118 4.96 0.38 0.74
CA VAL A 118 5.57 1.71 0.91
C VAL A 118 6.02 2.20 -0.45
N MET A 119 5.53 3.38 -0.84
CA MET A 119 5.78 3.99 -2.14
C MET A 119 6.40 5.38 -1.96
N PRO A 120 7.40 5.77 -2.78
CA PRO A 120 7.94 7.11 -2.74
C PRO A 120 6.87 8.12 -3.17
N ASN A 121 6.86 9.30 -2.55
CA ASN A 121 6.04 10.44 -2.99
C ASN A 121 6.68 11.09 -4.22
N ALA A 122 6.75 10.35 -5.31
CA ALA A 122 7.43 10.70 -6.56
C ALA A 122 6.77 9.97 -7.74
N PRO A 123 6.99 10.40 -8.99
CA PRO A 123 6.50 9.66 -10.15
C PRO A 123 6.98 8.21 -10.15
N ILE A 124 6.07 7.27 -10.38
CA ILE A 124 6.36 5.84 -10.45
C ILE A 124 6.10 5.35 -11.88
N ASP A 125 7.06 4.60 -12.43
CA ASP A 125 6.90 3.96 -13.74
C ASP A 125 5.65 3.03 -13.70
N PRO A 126 4.67 3.24 -14.61
CA PRO A 126 3.46 2.43 -14.68
C PRO A 126 3.69 0.92 -14.83
N ALA A 127 4.85 0.51 -15.38
CA ALA A 127 5.24 -0.87 -15.57
C ALA A 127 5.76 -1.54 -14.28
N MET A 128 6.05 -0.77 -13.23
CA MET A 128 6.43 -1.34 -11.93
C MET A 128 5.30 -2.22 -11.40
N PRO A 129 5.59 -3.44 -10.94
CA PRO A 129 4.62 -4.28 -10.24
C PRO A 129 4.38 -3.74 -8.82
N LEU A 130 3.15 -3.85 -8.31
CA LEU A 130 2.80 -3.42 -6.95
C LEU A 130 3.64 -4.14 -5.89
N GLU A 131 3.95 -5.41 -6.14
CA GLU A 131 4.79 -6.28 -5.33
C GLU A 131 6.20 -5.71 -5.08
N ALA A 132 6.73 -4.90 -6.00
CA ALA A 132 8.04 -4.27 -5.82
C ALA A 132 8.08 -3.30 -4.62
N PHE A 133 6.91 -2.78 -4.22
CA PHE A 133 6.70 -1.88 -3.09
C PHE A 133 6.27 -2.62 -1.81
N ALA A 134 6.14 -3.96 -1.84
CA ALA A 134 5.77 -4.73 -0.67
C ALA A 134 6.88 -4.70 0.39
N VAL A 135 6.50 -4.50 1.64
CA VAL A 135 7.42 -4.46 2.78
C VAL A 135 6.94 -5.41 3.88
N PRO A 136 7.85 -5.93 4.73
CA PRO A 136 7.46 -6.58 5.96
C PRO A 136 6.56 -5.66 6.79
N LEU A 137 5.48 -6.22 7.33
CA LEU A 137 4.54 -5.48 8.17
C LEU A 137 5.26 -4.94 9.41
N THR A 138 6.11 -5.75 10.04
CA THR A 138 6.86 -5.35 11.23
C THR A 138 7.86 -4.23 10.96
N GLN A 139 8.46 -4.19 9.76
CA GLN A 139 9.33 -3.09 9.36
C GLN A 139 8.54 -1.80 9.21
N LEU A 140 7.36 -1.86 8.58
CA LEU A 140 6.47 -0.70 8.49
C LEU A 140 6.02 -0.22 9.87
N GLU A 141 5.65 -1.14 10.78
CA GLU A 141 5.30 -0.81 12.17
C GLU A 141 6.46 -0.08 12.88
N SER A 142 7.70 -0.57 12.73
CA SER A 142 8.90 0.04 13.31
C SER A 142 9.13 1.48 12.82
N VAL A 143 9.04 1.74 11.51
CA VAL A 143 9.31 3.07 10.95
C VAL A 143 8.15 4.04 11.04
N SER A 144 6.92 3.55 11.16
CA SER A 144 5.72 4.39 11.33
C SER A 144 5.40 4.69 12.79
N GLY A 145 5.92 3.90 13.73
CA GLY A 145 5.57 3.98 15.15
C GLY A 145 4.14 3.50 15.44
N LEU A 146 3.54 2.70 14.54
CA LEU A 146 2.17 2.22 14.64
C LEU A 146 2.15 0.68 14.76
N THR A 147 1.04 0.15 15.27
CA THR A 147 0.74 -1.29 15.22
C THR A 147 -0.52 -1.48 14.39
N PHE A 148 -0.46 -2.31 13.34
CA PHE A 148 -1.58 -2.50 12.43
C PHE A 148 -2.38 -3.75 12.79
N PHE A 149 -3.71 -3.60 12.86
CA PHE A 149 -4.66 -4.68 13.12
C PHE A 149 -4.33 -5.60 14.32
N PRO A 150 -4.00 -5.05 15.51
CA PRO A 150 -3.59 -5.86 16.66
C PRO A 150 -4.62 -6.91 17.10
N GLY A 151 -5.92 -6.67 16.85
CA GLY A 151 -6.99 -7.63 17.15
C GLY A 151 -7.20 -8.73 16.10
N LEU A 152 -6.61 -8.61 14.91
CA LEU A 152 -6.82 -9.54 13.78
C LEU A 152 -5.54 -10.28 13.35
N ILE A 153 -4.38 -9.66 13.60
CA ILE A 153 -3.06 -10.21 13.28
C ILE A 153 -2.27 -10.31 14.57
N ASN A 154 -1.93 -11.55 14.96
CA ASN A 154 -1.05 -11.84 16.09
C ASN A 154 0.42 -11.91 15.63
N GLU A 155 1.34 -12.02 16.58
CA GLU A 155 2.79 -12.03 16.30
C GLU A 155 3.23 -13.15 15.36
N GLU A 156 2.69 -14.36 15.52
CA GLU A 156 3.00 -15.47 14.61
C GLU A 156 2.62 -15.14 13.17
N ARG A 157 1.43 -14.54 12.97
CA ARG A 157 0.97 -14.11 11.65
C ARG A 157 1.79 -12.96 11.10
N ARG A 158 2.28 -12.02 11.93
CA ARG A 158 3.19 -10.95 11.47
C ARG A 158 4.44 -11.54 10.83
N LEU A 159 5.10 -12.49 11.51
CA LEU A 159 6.31 -13.13 11.01
C LEU A 159 6.07 -13.93 9.71
N GLN A 160 4.91 -14.58 9.58
CA GLN A 160 4.54 -15.30 8.35
C GLN A 160 4.28 -14.34 7.17
N LEU A 161 3.61 -13.21 7.44
CA LEU A 161 3.38 -12.16 6.44
C LEU A 161 4.69 -11.51 6.01
N ASP A 162 5.61 -11.25 6.94
CA ASP A 162 6.92 -10.68 6.65
C ASP A 162 7.73 -11.57 5.70
N GLY A 163 7.85 -12.87 6.01
CA GLY A 163 8.54 -13.81 5.13
C GLY A 163 7.92 -13.87 3.73
N SER A 164 6.60 -13.77 3.64
CA SER A 164 5.87 -13.80 2.37
C SER A 164 6.02 -12.50 1.57
N SER A 165 6.05 -11.34 2.25
CA SER A 165 6.32 -10.04 1.62
C SER A 165 7.69 -9.99 0.96
N VAL A 166 8.73 -10.53 1.62
CA VAL A 166 10.10 -10.56 1.08
C VAL A 166 10.17 -11.42 -0.17
N ARG A 167 9.58 -12.63 -0.14
CA ARG A 167 9.56 -13.53 -1.32
C ARG A 167 8.80 -12.90 -2.49
N CYS A 168 7.63 -12.33 -2.22
CA CYS A 168 6.79 -11.69 -3.22
C CYS A 168 7.52 -10.52 -3.90
N ARG A 169 8.18 -9.66 -3.10
CA ARG A 169 8.98 -8.55 -3.62
C ARG A 169 10.18 -9.02 -4.42
N GLN A 170 10.95 -9.99 -3.91
CA GLN A 170 12.11 -10.53 -4.63
C GLN A 170 11.72 -11.12 -5.99
N ALA A 171 10.63 -11.89 -6.05
CA ALA A 171 10.12 -12.45 -7.30
C ALA A 171 9.73 -11.34 -8.30
N ALA A 172 9.09 -10.27 -7.81
CA ALA A 172 8.73 -9.13 -8.65
C ALA A 172 9.95 -8.38 -9.19
N LEU A 173 10.92 -8.09 -8.33
CA LEU A 173 12.16 -7.40 -8.73
C LEU A 173 13.00 -8.25 -9.70
N ALA A 174 13.06 -9.56 -9.50
CA ALA A 174 13.77 -10.47 -10.41
C ALA A 174 13.16 -10.51 -11.82
N SER A 175 11.89 -10.12 -11.97
CA SER A 175 11.22 -10.03 -13.28
C SER A 175 11.45 -8.70 -14.00
N LEU A 176 12.07 -7.71 -13.34
CA LEU A 176 12.36 -6.40 -13.92
C LEU A 176 13.70 -6.39 -14.66
N SER A 177 13.77 -5.56 -15.70
CA SER A 177 15.03 -5.25 -16.37
C SER A 177 16.00 -4.52 -15.43
N SER A 178 17.31 -4.69 -15.61
CA SER A 178 18.38 -4.23 -14.71
C SER A 178 18.48 -2.72 -14.50
N THR A 179 17.66 -1.90 -15.17
CA THR A 179 17.67 -0.43 -15.08
C THR A 179 16.67 0.14 -14.07
N SER A 180 15.77 -0.67 -13.51
CA SER A 180 14.76 -0.21 -12.55
C SER A 180 15.28 -0.27 -11.10
N THR A 181 15.60 0.88 -10.51
CA THR A 181 15.88 0.99 -9.07
C THR A 181 14.59 1.30 -8.31
N VAL A 182 14.33 0.53 -7.26
CA VAL A 182 13.23 0.80 -6.32
C VAL A 182 13.85 1.31 -5.02
N PRO A 183 13.86 2.63 -4.78
CA PRO A 183 14.24 3.14 -3.48
C PRO A 183 13.20 2.65 -2.48
N LEU A 184 13.62 1.78 -1.57
CA LEU A 184 12.83 1.36 -0.43
C LEU A 184 13.72 1.46 0.80
N LEU A 185 13.13 1.81 1.96
CA LEU A 185 13.63 1.61 3.32
C LEU A 185 15.11 1.19 3.35
N GLU A 186 15.98 2.16 3.14
CA GLU A 186 17.41 1.91 3.11
C GLU A 186 17.85 1.40 4.49
N GLY A 187 18.60 0.31 4.52
CA GLY A 187 19.12 -0.27 5.77
C GLY A 187 18.61 -1.67 6.12
N SER A 188 17.72 -2.29 5.33
CA SER A 188 17.42 -3.72 5.49
C SER A 188 18.52 -4.59 4.85
N SER A 189 19.73 -4.56 5.40
CA SER A 189 20.69 -5.63 5.15
C SER A 189 20.07 -6.93 5.67
N SER A 190 19.72 -7.85 4.76
CA SER A 190 19.65 -9.28 5.02
C SER A 190 19.07 -9.66 6.39
N ALA A 191 17.75 -9.56 6.56
CA ALA A 191 17.11 -10.54 7.43
C ALA A 191 17.25 -11.88 6.69
N ALA A 192 18.22 -12.70 7.10
CA ALA A 192 18.37 -14.04 6.59
C ALA A 192 17.01 -14.72 6.67
N ALA A 193 16.51 -15.21 5.53
CA ALA A 193 15.32 -16.04 5.52
C ALA A 193 15.57 -17.19 6.52
N PRO A 194 14.69 -17.42 7.51
CA PRO A 194 14.85 -18.57 8.38
C PRO A 194 14.86 -19.83 7.49
N ALA A 195 15.84 -20.71 7.73
CA ALA A 195 16.01 -21.94 6.99
C ALA A 195 14.66 -22.70 6.90
N ASN A 196 14.22 -22.93 5.67
CA ASN A 196 12.96 -23.58 5.35
C ASN A 196 12.88 -24.96 6.03
N LYS A 197 12.01 -25.10 7.05
CA LYS A 197 11.39 -26.41 7.31
C LYS A 197 10.27 -26.56 6.30
N SER A 198 10.34 -27.63 5.50
CA SER A 198 9.26 -28.07 4.61
C SER A 198 7.92 -28.05 5.36
N PRO A 199 6.88 -27.38 4.85
CA PRO A 199 5.60 -27.32 5.53
C PRO A 199 4.99 -28.72 5.59
N SER A 200 4.48 -29.08 6.76
CA SER A 200 3.64 -30.25 6.94
C SER A 200 2.40 -30.16 6.04
N PRO A 201 1.97 -31.25 5.39
CA PRO A 201 0.81 -31.25 4.52
C PRO A 201 -0.46 -31.13 5.39
N GLY A 202 -1.02 -29.92 5.52
CA GLY A 202 -2.31 -29.75 6.20
C GLY A 202 -2.72 -28.33 6.63
N ALA A 203 -1.78 -27.39 6.81
CA ALA A 203 -2.12 -26.03 7.22
C ALA A 203 -2.07 -25.06 6.02
N LYS A 204 -3.23 -24.54 5.60
CA LYS A 204 -3.30 -23.45 4.61
C LYS A 204 -2.69 -22.19 5.24
N GLN A 205 -1.49 -21.81 4.81
CA GLN A 205 -0.78 -20.64 5.33
C GLN A 205 -1.60 -19.34 5.12
N PRO A 206 -1.50 -18.34 6.02
CA PRO A 206 -1.97 -16.99 5.71
C PRO A 206 -1.13 -16.45 4.56
N ALA A 207 -1.82 -16.07 3.48
CA ALA A 207 -1.17 -15.64 2.26
C ALA A 207 -0.95 -14.13 2.31
N HIS A 208 0.22 -13.68 1.87
CA HIS A 208 0.41 -12.26 1.55
C HIS A 208 -0.67 -11.83 0.54
N LEU A 209 -1.10 -10.57 0.59
CA LEU A 209 -2.19 -10.06 -0.26
C LEU A 209 -1.98 -10.41 -1.74
N CYS A 210 -0.75 -10.26 -2.23
CA CYS A 210 -0.43 -10.52 -3.63
C CYS A 210 -0.40 -11.99 -4.00
N GLU A 211 -0.13 -12.89 -3.05
CA GLU A 211 -0.27 -14.33 -3.28
C GLU A 211 -1.75 -14.73 -3.39
N ALA A 212 -2.63 -14.04 -2.65
CA ALA A 212 -4.07 -14.29 -2.68
C ALA A 212 -4.80 -13.65 -3.88
N PHE A 213 -4.35 -12.47 -4.32
CA PHE A 213 -5.08 -11.64 -5.29
C PHE A 213 -4.24 -11.13 -6.47
N ALA A 214 -3.03 -11.66 -6.64
CA ALA A 214 -2.08 -11.36 -7.72
C ALA A 214 -1.65 -9.88 -7.87
N CYS A 215 -2.14 -8.96 -7.03
CA CYS A 215 -1.76 -7.55 -6.97
C CYS A 215 -1.70 -6.79 -8.33
N LYS A 216 -2.44 -7.28 -9.33
CA LYS A 216 -2.47 -6.66 -10.67
C LYS A 216 -3.25 -5.36 -10.65
N LEU A 217 -2.52 -4.26 -10.79
CA LEU A 217 -3.10 -2.93 -10.96
C LEU A 217 -3.82 -2.81 -12.31
N PRO A 218 -4.88 -1.99 -12.41
CA PRO A 218 -5.47 -1.61 -13.71
C PRO A 218 -4.42 -1.03 -14.67
N ALA A 219 -4.73 -0.97 -15.96
CA ALA A 219 -3.88 -0.29 -16.95
C ALA A 219 -3.72 1.22 -16.61
N GLN A 220 -2.68 1.86 -17.13
CA GLN A 220 -2.41 3.28 -16.86
C GLN A 220 -3.59 4.20 -17.21
N GLU A 221 -4.32 3.87 -18.28
CA GLU A 221 -5.44 4.67 -18.79
C GLU A 221 -6.82 4.18 -18.34
N PHE A 222 -6.92 3.45 -17.23
CA PHE A 222 -8.19 2.84 -16.82
C PHE A 222 -9.32 3.86 -16.53
N TRP A 223 -8.97 5.13 -16.33
CA TRP A 223 -9.91 6.25 -16.22
C TRP A 223 -10.69 6.49 -17.52
N LEU A 224 -10.11 6.18 -18.69
CA LEU A 224 -10.76 6.39 -19.98
C LEU A 224 -11.99 5.48 -20.15
N SER A 225 -11.96 4.25 -19.63
CA SER A 225 -13.13 3.37 -19.63
C SER A 225 -14.21 3.79 -18.63
N SER A 226 -13.87 4.68 -17.68
CA SER A 226 -14.80 5.19 -16.67
C SER A 226 -15.62 6.39 -17.19
N LYS A 227 -15.15 7.06 -18.26
CA LYS A 227 -15.79 8.23 -18.88
C LYS A 227 -16.92 7.90 -19.88
N GLN A 228 -17.35 6.63 -19.98
CA GLN A 228 -18.47 6.22 -20.83
C GLN A 228 -19.83 6.19 -20.12
N SER A 229 -19.94 6.66 -18.87
CA SER A 229 -21.24 6.97 -18.26
C SER A 229 -21.70 8.38 -18.69
N PRO A 230 -22.92 8.56 -19.23
CA PRO A 230 -23.38 9.84 -19.80
C PRO A 230 -23.58 11.02 -18.82
N GLU A 231 -23.17 10.93 -17.55
CA GLU A 231 -23.61 11.86 -16.51
C GLU A 231 -22.56 12.90 -16.05
N ASP A 232 -21.32 12.84 -16.55
CA ASP A 232 -20.24 13.74 -16.07
C ASP A 232 -19.81 14.83 -17.08
N VAL A 233 -20.70 15.24 -18.00
CA VAL A 233 -20.48 16.42 -18.86
C VAL A 233 -21.39 17.54 -18.38
N GLU A 234 -20.98 18.23 -17.32
CA GLU A 234 -21.30 19.65 -17.05
C GLU A 234 -20.77 19.97 -15.64
N VAL A 235 -19.62 20.65 -15.58
CA VAL A 235 -19.32 21.83 -14.74
C VAL A 235 -17.81 22.09 -14.94
N GLU A 236 -17.47 22.84 -15.99
CA GLU A 236 -16.25 23.67 -16.03
C GLU A 236 -16.70 25.09 -16.44
N GLU A 237 -16.81 25.97 -15.45
CA GLU A 237 -16.54 27.42 -15.56
C GLU A 237 -15.63 27.82 -14.39
#